data_AF-A0A357LHK8-F1
#
_entry.id   AF-A0A357LHK8-F1
#
_cell.length_a   1.000
_cell.length_b   1.000
_cell.length_c   1.000
_cell.angle_alpha   90.00
_cell.angle_beta   90.00
_cell.angle_gamma   90.00
#
_symmetry.space_group_name_H-M   'P 1'
#
loop_
_entity.id
_entity.type
_entity.pdbx_description
1 polymer ?
#
loop_
_entity_poly.entity_id
_entity_poly.type
_entity_poly.pdbx_seq_one_letter_code
_entity_poly.pdbx_strand_id
1 'polypeptide(L)'
;VGDSLTWQVTPNKRGNVLVVKPVDEGDPTNMTVITSGQFYTFELTAKARGPETPASEITYLLRIRQAPAETAPSAADLRETSLEPAAVERNEDYTYKGSKQNLPSRVYDDGVSTVFEWPKGVETPAIFYRRGDGAESIVNYSNRDGAIVVHQVAAEFVLRNGREVTYIYNEAFTDIDRGPDAPQPRRKKKGGPFGLFGE
;
A
#
# COMPACT_ATOMS: atom_id res chain seq x y z
N VAL A 1 7.04 -6.31 -9.71
CA VAL A 1 7.31 -7.17 -8.51
C VAL A 1 8.58 -6.64 -7.88
N GLY A 2 8.68 -6.62 -6.55
CA GLY A 2 9.81 -6.02 -5.83
C GLY A 2 11.14 -6.71 -6.11
N ASP A 3 11.20 -8.03 -5.89
CA ASP A 3 12.31 -8.89 -6.30
C ASP A 3 11.88 -9.74 -7.51
N SER A 4 12.38 -9.38 -8.70
CA SER A 4 12.11 -10.11 -9.94
C SER A 4 13.11 -11.21 -10.26
N LEU A 5 14.18 -11.36 -9.46
CA LEU A 5 15.20 -12.38 -9.67
C LEU A 5 14.78 -13.70 -9.03
N THR A 6 14.12 -13.64 -7.87
CA THR A 6 13.64 -14.82 -7.13
C THR A 6 12.20 -15.21 -7.48
N TRP A 7 11.51 -14.44 -8.33
CA TRP A 7 10.11 -14.68 -8.70
C TRP A 7 9.86 -14.59 -10.20
N GLN A 8 9.23 -15.64 -10.75
CA GLN A 8 8.70 -15.66 -12.10
C GLN A 8 7.20 -15.34 -12.09
N VAL A 9 6.82 -14.29 -12.81
CA VAL A 9 5.42 -13.83 -12.92
C VAL A 9 5.03 -13.79 -14.39
N THR A 10 4.01 -14.59 -14.77
CA THR A 10 3.59 -14.73 -16.17
C THR A 10 2.07 -14.56 -16.30
N PRO A 11 1.60 -13.49 -16.96
CA PRO A 11 0.19 -13.39 -17.32
C PRO A 11 -0.16 -14.32 -18.49
N ASN A 12 -1.40 -14.78 -18.54
CA ASN A 12 -1.90 -15.48 -19.73
C ASN A 12 -2.20 -14.48 -20.87
N LYS A 13 -2.31 -14.98 -22.11
CA LYS A 13 -2.60 -14.14 -23.30
C LYS A 13 -3.90 -13.32 -23.20
N ARG A 14 -4.86 -13.76 -22.37
CA ARG A 14 -6.14 -13.07 -22.14
C ARG A 14 -6.08 -12.02 -21.01
N GLY A 15 -4.97 -11.92 -20.28
CA GLY A 15 -4.79 -10.97 -19.18
C GLY A 15 -5.66 -11.20 -17.95
N ASN A 16 -6.31 -12.37 -17.82
CA ASN A 16 -7.26 -12.67 -16.73
C ASN A 16 -6.76 -13.74 -15.75
N VAL A 17 -5.56 -14.28 -15.98
CA VAL A 17 -4.88 -15.22 -15.07
C VAL A 17 -3.41 -14.81 -14.98
N LEU A 18 -2.91 -14.76 -13.75
CA LEU A 18 -1.50 -14.54 -13.45
C LEU A 18 -0.94 -15.80 -12.80
N VAL A 19 0.16 -16.33 -13.34
CA VAL A 19 0.90 -17.43 -12.75
C VAL A 19 2.12 -16.85 -12.05
N VAL A 20 2.24 -17.14 -10.74
CA VAL A 20 3.34 -16.67 -9.89
C VAL A 20 4.08 -17.90 -9.38
N LYS A 21 5.40 -17.95 -9.58
CA LYS A 21 6.25 -19.06 -9.14
C LYS A 21 7.53 -18.51 -8.49
N PRO A 22 7.92 -18.99 -7.31
CA PRO A 22 9.27 -18.74 -6.82
C PRO A 22 10.28 -19.48 -7.69
N VAL A 23 11.38 -18.81 -8.03
CA VAL A 23 12.53 -19.35 -8.78
C VAL A 23 13.61 -19.83 -7.82
N ASP A 24 13.77 -19.14 -6.69
CA ASP A 24 14.69 -19.47 -5.61
C ASP A 24 14.04 -19.14 -4.25
N GLU A 25 14.67 -19.59 -3.16
CA GLU A 25 14.39 -19.04 -1.84
C GLU A 25 14.86 -17.58 -1.78
N GLY A 26 13.98 -16.72 -1.30
CA GLY A 26 14.22 -15.28 -1.27
C GLY A 26 13.50 -14.63 -0.11
N ASP A 27 13.94 -13.42 0.22
CA ASP A 27 13.28 -12.61 1.22
C ASP A 27 11.83 -12.29 0.79
N PRO A 28 10.92 -12.07 1.75
CA PRO A 28 9.59 -11.58 1.46
C PRO A 28 9.62 -10.34 0.56
N THR A 29 8.82 -10.35 -0.51
CA THR A 29 8.72 -9.24 -1.47
C THR A 29 7.27 -8.91 -1.75
N ASN A 30 7.00 -7.78 -2.38
CA ASN A 30 5.66 -7.40 -2.82
C ASN A 30 5.46 -7.60 -4.34
N MET A 31 4.20 -7.76 -4.73
CA MET A 31 3.76 -7.76 -6.13
C MET A 31 2.49 -6.92 -6.29
N THR A 32 2.51 -5.97 -7.22
CA THR A 32 1.32 -5.20 -7.59
C THR A 32 0.75 -5.71 -8.91
N VAL A 33 -0.55 -5.98 -8.94
CA VAL A 33 -1.31 -6.37 -10.13
C VAL A 33 -2.28 -5.25 -10.46
N ILE A 34 -2.14 -4.72 -11.67
CA ILE A 34 -2.96 -3.64 -12.20
C ILE A 34 -4.00 -4.24 -13.14
N THR A 35 -5.28 -4.05 -12.83
CA THR A 35 -6.39 -4.43 -13.72
C THR A 35 -7.10 -3.18 -14.23
N SER A 36 -8.06 -3.34 -15.14
CA SER A 36 -8.83 -2.21 -15.68
C SER A 36 -9.69 -1.49 -14.64
N GLY A 37 -9.94 -2.07 -13.46
CA GLY A 37 -10.84 -1.47 -12.47
C GLY A 37 -10.33 -1.48 -11.03
N GLN A 38 -9.28 -2.23 -10.71
CA GLN A 38 -8.74 -2.39 -9.35
C GLN A 38 -7.23 -2.63 -9.37
N PHE A 39 -6.55 -2.22 -8.30
CA PHE A 39 -5.14 -2.50 -8.07
C PHE A 39 -5.03 -3.45 -6.87
N TYR A 40 -4.29 -4.54 -7.02
CA TYR A 40 -4.08 -5.53 -5.95
C TYR A 40 -2.61 -5.58 -5.58
N THR A 41 -2.29 -5.47 -4.28
CA THR A 41 -0.93 -5.68 -3.77
C THR A 41 -0.89 -6.96 -2.97
N PHE A 42 0.08 -7.82 -3.28
CA PHE A 42 0.32 -9.09 -2.63
C PHE A 42 1.67 -9.07 -1.94
N GLU A 43 1.74 -9.66 -0.75
CA GLU A 43 2.99 -10.09 -0.14
C GLU A 43 3.32 -11.50 -0.65
N LEU A 44 4.52 -11.66 -1.19
CA LEU A 44 5.05 -12.92 -1.69
C LEU A 44 6.10 -13.44 -0.71
N THR A 45 5.92 -14.67 -0.26
CA THR A 45 6.90 -15.38 0.56
C THR A 45 7.16 -16.75 -0.05
N ALA A 46 8.42 -17.16 -0.09
CA ALA A 46 8.85 -18.48 -0.56
C ALA A 46 9.49 -19.22 0.61
N LYS A 47 9.21 -20.52 0.75
CA LYS A 47 9.84 -21.37 1.76
C LYS A 47 10.32 -22.67 1.15
N ALA A 48 11.50 -23.12 1.59
CA ALA A 48 12.05 -24.44 1.30
C ALA A 48 11.03 -25.54 1.59
N ARG A 49 10.97 -26.56 0.73
CA ARG A 49 10.19 -27.76 1.00
C ARG A 49 10.90 -28.62 2.04
N GLY A 50 10.24 -28.88 3.16
CA GLY A 50 10.59 -29.98 4.05
C GLY A 50 9.85 -31.27 3.67
N PRO A 51 10.34 -32.45 4.11
CA PRO A 51 9.62 -33.72 3.93
C PRO A 51 8.20 -33.72 4.54
N GLU A 52 7.94 -32.83 5.51
CA GLU A 52 6.68 -32.70 6.23
C GLU A 52 5.69 -31.69 5.60
N THR A 53 6.06 -30.94 4.56
CA THR A 53 5.20 -29.88 4.00
C THR A 53 4.09 -30.46 3.12
N PRO A 54 2.79 -30.30 3.45
CA PRO A 54 1.68 -30.81 2.66
C PRO A 54 1.56 -30.12 1.30
N ALA A 55 1.25 -30.87 0.23
CA ALA A 55 1.09 -30.33 -1.12
C ALA A 55 -0.02 -29.26 -1.25
N SER A 56 -1.02 -29.31 -0.37
CA SER A 56 -2.11 -28.32 -0.29
C SER A 56 -1.67 -26.93 0.18
N GLU A 57 -0.48 -26.80 0.79
CA GLU A 57 0.07 -25.52 1.23
C GLU A 57 0.85 -24.77 0.14
N ILE A 58 0.93 -25.34 -1.08
CA ILE A 58 1.91 -24.93 -2.09
C ILE A 58 1.26 -24.34 -3.35
N THR A 59 -0.02 -24.61 -3.60
CA THR A 59 -0.73 -24.11 -4.79
C THR A 59 -2.07 -23.50 -4.41
N TYR A 60 -2.13 -22.17 -4.49
CA TYR A 60 -3.36 -21.42 -4.26
C TYR A 60 -3.87 -20.89 -5.60
N LEU A 61 -5.09 -21.26 -5.97
CA LEU A 61 -5.82 -20.58 -7.03
C LEU A 61 -6.64 -19.46 -6.39
N LEU A 62 -6.11 -18.24 -6.44
CA LEU A 62 -6.87 -17.06 -6.05
C LEU A 62 -7.73 -16.60 -7.23
N ARG A 63 -9.05 -16.79 -7.12
CA ARG A 63 -10.02 -16.25 -8.09
C ARG A 63 -10.74 -15.05 -7.48
N ILE A 64 -10.35 -13.86 -7.93
CA ILE A 64 -11.05 -12.63 -7.56
C ILE A 64 -12.28 -12.51 -8.47
N ARG A 65 -13.47 -12.66 -7.90
CA ARG A 65 -14.72 -12.37 -8.60
C ARG A 65 -15.07 -10.93 -8.32
N GLN A 66 -15.02 -10.09 -9.34
CA GLN A 66 -15.69 -8.80 -9.26
C GLN A 66 -17.19 -9.07 -9.30
N ALA A 67 -17.93 -8.52 -8.34
CA ALA A 67 -19.38 -8.47 -8.48
C ALA A 67 -19.68 -7.77 -9.82
N PRO A 68 -20.70 -8.23 -10.59
CA PRO A 68 -21.27 -7.35 -11.59
C PRO A 68 -21.54 -6.04 -10.88
N ALA A 69 -21.26 -4.90 -11.52
CA ALA A 69 -21.87 -3.67 -11.06
C ALA A 69 -23.38 -3.93 -11.10
N GLU A 70 -24.00 -4.32 -9.97
CA GLU A 70 -25.40 -4.01 -9.71
C GLU A 70 -25.53 -2.58 -10.15
N THR A 71 -26.46 -2.31 -11.07
CA THR A 71 -26.69 -1.01 -11.67
C THR A 71 -26.52 0.04 -10.59
N ALA A 72 -25.28 0.54 -10.47
CA ALA A 72 -24.98 1.55 -9.51
C ALA A 72 -25.90 2.68 -9.97
N PRO A 73 -26.50 3.44 -9.04
CA PRO A 73 -27.12 4.67 -9.46
C PRO A 73 -26.13 5.35 -10.42
N SER A 74 -26.67 5.77 -11.57
CA SER A 74 -25.86 6.17 -12.74
C SER A 74 -24.67 7.00 -12.29
N ALA A 75 -23.57 7.02 -13.03
CA ALA A 75 -22.40 7.83 -12.72
C ALA A 75 -22.69 9.33 -12.39
N ALA A 76 -23.94 9.80 -12.47
CA ALA A 76 -24.49 10.98 -11.79
C ALA A 76 -24.45 10.99 -10.25
N ASP A 77 -24.57 9.85 -9.53
CA ASP A 77 -24.65 9.86 -8.05
C ASP A 77 -23.29 9.64 -7.37
N LEU A 78 -22.24 9.31 -8.13
CA LEU A 78 -20.84 9.45 -7.71
C LEU A 78 -20.18 10.72 -8.31
N ARG A 79 -20.94 11.53 -9.04
CA ARG A 79 -20.51 12.83 -9.60
C ARG A 79 -20.57 13.97 -8.58
N GLU A 80 -20.89 13.69 -7.32
CA GLU A 80 -20.87 14.67 -6.24
C GLU A 80 -19.72 14.39 -5.26
N THR A 81 -18.54 14.14 -5.78
CA THR A 81 -17.33 14.74 -5.21
C THR A 81 -16.52 15.24 -6.38
N SER A 82 -16.94 16.39 -6.90
CA SER A 82 -15.98 17.38 -7.39
C SER A 82 -14.79 17.39 -6.43
N LEU A 83 -13.58 17.72 -6.90
CA LEU A 83 -12.42 18.02 -6.04
C LEU A 83 -12.63 19.24 -5.10
N GLU A 84 -13.90 19.63 -4.91
CA GLU A 84 -14.42 20.52 -3.89
C GLU A 84 -15.31 19.67 -2.94
N PRO A 85 -14.73 18.94 -1.96
CA PRO A 85 -15.51 18.47 -0.83
C PRO A 85 -16.03 19.70 -0.07
N ALA A 86 -17.29 19.67 0.34
CA ALA A 86 -17.92 20.71 1.13
C ALA A 86 -17.03 21.12 2.32
N ALA A 87 -16.43 22.31 2.25
CA ALA A 87 -15.72 23.01 3.33
C ALA A 87 -15.00 22.11 4.36
N VAL A 88 -14.29 21.07 3.91
CA VAL A 88 -13.38 20.32 4.79
C VAL A 88 -12.11 21.16 4.88
N GLU A 89 -11.71 21.50 6.10
CA GLU A 89 -10.49 22.27 6.34
C GLU A 89 -9.30 21.47 5.81
N ARG A 90 -8.74 21.96 4.71
CA ARG A 90 -7.69 21.29 3.94
C ARG A 90 -6.34 21.77 4.44
N ASN A 91 -5.50 20.83 4.87
CA ASN A 91 -4.13 21.12 5.25
C ASN A 91 -3.27 21.18 3.98
N GLU A 92 -2.55 22.29 3.80
CA GLU A 92 -1.58 22.48 2.71
C GLU A 92 -0.16 22.75 3.25
N ASP A 93 0.05 22.64 4.56
CA ASP A 93 1.33 22.97 5.20
C ASP A 93 2.34 21.83 5.04
N TYR A 94 2.88 21.74 3.83
CA TYR A 94 3.83 20.73 3.40
C TYR A 94 5.14 21.36 2.94
N THR A 95 6.26 20.89 3.49
CA THR A 95 7.62 21.30 3.08
C THR A 95 8.39 20.15 2.42
N TYR A 96 9.53 20.43 1.80
CA TYR A 96 10.33 19.39 1.14
C TYR A 96 11.84 19.54 1.33
N LYS A 97 12.55 18.42 1.20
CA LYS A 97 14.02 18.34 1.13
C LYS A 97 14.45 17.33 0.08
N GLY A 98 15.51 17.62 -0.67
CA GLY A 98 16.10 16.69 -1.64
C GLY A 98 15.91 17.16 -3.08
N SER A 99 15.70 16.21 -3.99
CA SER A 99 15.66 16.50 -5.43
C SER A 99 14.42 17.29 -5.82
N LYS A 100 14.58 18.22 -6.78
CA LYS A 100 13.43 18.91 -7.38
C LYS A 100 12.75 18.07 -8.48
N GLN A 101 13.40 17.02 -8.97
CA GLN A 101 12.88 16.21 -10.08
C GLN A 101 11.62 15.42 -9.70
N ASN A 102 11.51 15.01 -8.43
CA ASN A 102 10.34 14.28 -7.94
C ASN A 102 9.28 15.20 -7.31
N LEU A 103 9.49 16.52 -7.33
CA LEU A 103 8.68 17.45 -6.56
C LEU A 103 7.26 17.56 -7.15
N PRO A 104 6.20 17.31 -6.37
CA PRO A 104 4.83 17.58 -6.78
C PRO A 104 4.61 19.09 -6.96
N SER A 105 3.69 19.49 -7.83
CA SER A 105 3.21 20.86 -7.93
C SER A 105 2.29 21.25 -6.77
N ARG A 106 1.61 20.27 -6.15
CA ARG A 106 0.73 20.50 -5.00
C ARG A 106 0.68 19.25 -4.11
N VAL A 107 0.69 19.47 -2.80
CA VAL A 107 0.45 18.45 -1.78
C VAL A 107 -0.50 18.99 -0.75
N TYR A 108 -1.47 18.19 -0.32
CA TYR A 108 -2.46 18.57 0.67
C TYR A 108 -3.16 17.35 1.25
N ASP A 109 -3.82 17.50 2.39
CA ASP A 109 -4.66 16.45 2.95
C ASP A 109 -5.97 17.00 3.54
N ASP A 110 -6.92 16.10 3.76
CA ASP A 110 -8.23 16.34 4.38
C ASP A 110 -8.34 15.70 5.77
N GLY A 111 -7.21 15.37 6.40
CA GLY A 111 -7.14 14.61 7.65
C GLY A 111 -7.36 13.09 7.49
N VAL A 112 -7.75 12.61 6.30
CA VAL A 112 -7.95 11.19 6.02
C VAL A 112 -6.99 10.68 4.93
N SER A 113 -6.84 11.44 3.84
CA SER A 113 -6.02 11.10 2.68
C SER A 113 -5.12 12.26 2.28
N THR A 114 -3.93 11.94 1.78
CA THR A 114 -2.98 12.93 1.24
C THR A 114 -3.01 12.88 -0.28
N VAL A 115 -3.18 14.03 -0.93
CA VAL A 115 -3.21 14.18 -2.39
C VAL A 115 -1.90 14.80 -2.88
N PHE A 116 -1.33 14.18 -3.91
CA PHE A 116 -0.13 14.62 -4.61
C PHE A 116 -0.47 14.89 -6.08
N GLU A 117 -0.18 16.09 -6.56
CA GLU A 117 -0.35 16.48 -7.96
C GLU A 117 1.03 16.75 -8.59
N TRP A 118 1.30 16.18 -9.76
CA TRP A 118 2.51 16.49 -10.53
C TRP A 118 2.22 17.35 -11.74
N PRO A 119 3.18 18.19 -12.18
CA PRO A 119 3.10 18.83 -13.49
C PRO A 119 2.96 17.79 -14.61
N LYS A 120 2.20 18.14 -15.65
CA LYS A 120 2.05 17.27 -16.82
C LYS A 120 3.42 17.00 -17.47
N GLY A 121 3.69 15.73 -17.78
CA GLY A 121 4.92 15.29 -18.45
C GLY A 121 6.09 14.96 -17.52
N VAL A 122 5.90 15.09 -16.20
CA VAL A 122 6.86 14.58 -15.20
C VAL A 122 6.53 13.12 -14.88
N GLU A 123 7.54 12.26 -14.82
CA GLU A 123 7.37 10.88 -14.39
C GLU A 123 6.98 10.83 -12.90
N THR A 124 5.92 10.09 -12.58
CA THR A 124 5.48 9.94 -11.20
C THR A 124 6.46 9.06 -10.40
N PRO A 125 7.06 9.57 -9.31
CA PRO A 125 7.93 8.78 -8.44
C PRO A 125 7.15 7.73 -7.64
N ALA A 126 7.86 6.74 -7.11
CA ALA A 126 7.33 5.85 -6.08
C ALA A 126 7.17 6.61 -4.76
N ILE A 127 6.02 6.45 -4.10
CA ILE A 127 5.69 7.13 -2.84
C ILE A 127 5.77 6.13 -1.68
N PHE A 128 6.48 6.51 -0.63
CA PHE A 128 6.57 5.80 0.64
C PHE A 128 6.21 6.77 1.77
N TYR A 129 5.92 6.23 2.95
CA TYR A 129 5.88 7.01 4.19
C TYR A 129 6.99 6.56 5.12
N ARG A 130 7.49 7.47 5.97
CA ARG A 130 8.47 7.13 6.99
C ARG A 130 7.77 6.87 8.33
N ARG A 131 8.00 5.70 8.91
CA ARG A 131 7.52 5.37 10.26
C ARG A 131 8.33 6.13 11.32
N GLY A 132 7.79 6.18 12.54
CA GLY A 132 8.47 6.80 13.68
C GLY A 132 9.81 6.18 14.06
N ASP A 133 10.10 4.95 13.59
CA ASP A 133 11.41 4.28 13.72
C ASP A 133 12.42 4.72 12.64
N GLY A 134 12.03 5.59 11.71
CA GLY A 134 12.83 6.05 10.58
C GLY A 134 12.81 5.11 9.38
N ALA A 135 12.15 3.95 9.46
CA ALA A 135 12.04 3.02 8.34
C ALA A 135 11.00 3.50 7.33
N GLU A 136 11.26 3.26 6.05
CA GLU A 136 10.30 3.53 4.97
C GLU A 136 9.28 2.39 4.85
N SER A 137 8.05 2.71 4.49
CA SER A 137 6.97 1.75 4.30
C SER A 137 6.10 2.16 3.12
N ILE A 138 5.50 1.17 2.46
CA ILE A 138 4.65 1.40 1.29
C ILE A 138 3.35 2.11 1.69
N VAL A 139 2.82 2.93 0.80
CA VAL A 139 1.50 3.56 0.95
C VAL A 139 0.49 2.90 0.01
N ASN A 140 -0.78 2.87 0.43
CA ASN A 140 -1.88 2.59 -0.49
C ASN A 140 -2.29 3.89 -1.18
N TYR A 141 -2.52 3.85 -2.49
CA TYR A 141 -2.92 5.03 -3.25
C TYR A 141 -3.86 4.69 -4.41
N SER A 142 -4.54 5.72 -4.91
CA SER A 142 -5.37 5.69 -6.13
C SER A 142 -5.07 6.89 -7.01
N ASN A 143 -5.24 6.77 -8.34
CA ASN A 143 -5.18 7.91 -9.24
C ASN A 143 -6.58 8.51 -9.44
N ARG A 144 -6.72 9.83 -9.32
CA ARG A 144 -7.97 10.57 -9.60
C ARG A 144 -7.63 11.86 -10.35
N ASP A 145 -8.17 12.01 -11.57
CA ASP A 145 -8.00 13.21 -12.41
C ASP A 145 -6.54 13.68 -12.62
N GLY A 146 -5.59 12.74 -12.62
CA GLY A 146 -4.16 13.04 -12.77
C GLY A 146 -3.43 13.34 -11.46
N ALA A 147 -4.12 13.32 -10.33
CA ALA A 147 -3.54 13.35 -8.99
C ALA A 147 -3.41 11.93 -8.40
N ILE A 148 -2.44 11.75 -7.51
CA ILE A 148 -2.33 10.55 -6.66
C ILE A 148 -2.91 10.86 -5.30
N VAL A 149 -3.91 10.06 -4.90
CA VAL A 149 -4.53 10.12 -3.58
C VAL A 149 -4.00 8.95 -2.76
N VAL A 150 -3.15 9.25 -1.78
CA VAL A 150 -2.65 8.32 -0.76
C VAL A 150 -3.68 8.19 0.36
N HIS A 151 -4.09 6.96 0.69
CA HIS A 151 -5.18 6.67 1.63
C HIS A 151 -4.72 6.71 3.11
N GLN A 152 -3.92 7.70 3.44
CA GLN A 152 -3.46 7.99 4.81
C GLN A 152 -2.88 9.40 4.87
N VAL A 153 -2.82 9.93 6.09
CA VAL A 153 -2.02 11.10 6.43
C VAL A 153 -0.80 10.62 7.23
N ALA A 154 0.38 11.18 6.93
CA ALA A 154 1.62 10.82 7.60
C ALA A 154 2.48 12.07 7.85
N ALA A 155 3.32 12.00 8.88
CA ALA A 155 4.29 13.06 9.19
C ALA A 155 5.30 13.28 8.05
N GLU A 156 5.67 12.22 7.35
CA GLU A 156 6.67 12.29 6.29
C GLU A 156 6.43 11.26 5.19
N PHE A 157 6.55 11.74 3.95
CA PHE A 157 6.57 10.93 2.74
C PHE A 157 7.93 10.98 2.06
N VAL A 158 8.29 9.90 1.38
CA VAL A 158 9.53 9.78 0.60
C VAL A 158 9.16 9.45 -0.85
N LEU A 159 9.62 10.29 -1.77
CA LEU A 159 9.42 10.17 -3.21
C LEU A 159 10.72 9.72 -3.86
N ARG A 160 10.69 8.59 -4.57
CA ARG A 160 11.88 7.97 -5.18
C ARG A 160 11.69 7.78 -6.69
N ASN A 161 12.67 8.24 -7.47
CA ASN A 161 12.80 7.90 -8.89
C ASN A 161 14.27 7.63 -9.21
N GLY A 162 14.61 6.37 -9.50
CA GLY A 162 15.99 5.94 -9.70
C GLY A 162 16.88 6.29 -8.49
N ARG A 163 17.82 7.23 -8.68
CA ARG A 163 18.73 7.73 -7.64
C ARG A 163 18.23 9.00 -6.95
N GLU A 164 17.20 9.65 -7.49
CA GLU A 164 16.65 10.88 -6.97
C GLU A 164 15.69 10.59 -5.82
N VAL A 165 15.87 11.31 -4.71
CA VAL A 165 15.06 11.17 -3.49
C VAL A 165 14.57 12.54 -3.04
N THR A 166 13.29 12.63 -2.71
CA THR A 166 12.66 13.84 -2.17
C THR A 166 11.81 13.47 -0.98
N TYR A 167 12.06 14.13 0.14
CA TYR A 167 11.28 14.02 1.36
C TYR A 167 10.23 15.13 1.37
N ILE A 168 9.00 14.78 1.73
CA ILE A 168 7.87 15.69 1.90
C ILE A 168 7.44 15.61 3.37
N TYR A 169 7.43 16.73 4.09
CA TYR A 169 7.09 16.81 5.50
C TYR A 169 5.73 17.45 5.66
N ASN A 170 4.85 16.86 6.48
CA ASN A 170 3.59 17.46 6.89
C ASN A 170 3.82 18.21 8.21
N GLU A 171 3.90 19.54 8.16
CA GLU A 171 4.22 20.38 9.32
C GLU A 171 3.04 20.49 10.31
N ALA A 172 1.83 20.22 9.83
CA ALA A 172 0.61 20.22 10.63
C ALA A 172 0.21 18.80 11.10
N PHE A 173 1.08 17.80 10.95
CA PHE A 173 0.74 16.43 11.30
C PHE A 173 0.48 16.26 12.80
N THR A 174 -0.70 15.72 13.13
CA THR A 174 -1.05 15.25 14.47
C THR A 174 -1.27 13.76 14.47
N ASP A 175 -0.73 13.05 15.47
CA ASP A 175 -0.91 11.60 15.59
C ASP A 175 -2.40 11.25 15.76
N ILE A 176 -2.83 10.15 15.15
CA ILE A 176 -4.25 9.80 15.08
C ILE A 176 -4.70 9.19 16.40
N ASP A 177 -5.64 9.87 17.09
CA ASP A 177 -6.34 9.29 18.23
C ASP A 177 -7.19 8.10 17.76
N ARG A 178 -6.92 6.91 18.32
CA ARG A 178 -7.67 5.69 17.98
C ARG A 178 -9.02 5.61 18.67
N GLY A 179 -9.29 6.52 19.61
CA GLY A 179 -10.54 6.62 20.34
C GLY A 179 -10.70 5.55 21.43
N PRO A 180 -11.74 5.69 22.26
CA PRO A 180 -11.97 4.83 23.43
C PRO A 180 -12.35 3.38 23.07
N ASP A 181 -12.93 3.17 21.89
CA ASP A 181 -13.40 1.86 21.42
C ASP A 181 -12.31 1.06 20.66
N ALA A 182 -11.07 1.55 20.66
CA ALA A 182 -9.96 0.87 20.01
C ALA A 182 -9.74 -0.55 20.59
N PRO A 183 -9.43 -1.55 19.73
CA PRO A 183 -9.16 -2.91 20.18
C PRO A 183 -8.08 -2.97 21.27
N GLN A 184 -8.36 -3.72 22.34
CA GLN A 184 -7.45 -3.86 23.47
C GLN A 184 -6.31 -4.84 23.16
N PRO A 185 -5.09 -4.61 23.69
CA PRO A 185 -3.98 -5.54 23.51
C PRO A 185 -4.33 -6.95 23.97
N ARG A 186 -4.02 -7.95 23.14
CA ARG A 186 -4.24 -9.36 23.50
C ARG A 186 -3.45 -9.69 24.76
N ARG A 187 -4.15 -10.10 25.82
CA ARG A 187 -3.55 -10.47 27.10
C ARG A 187 -2.59 -11.67 26.90
N LYS A 188 -1.32 -11.53 27.28
CA LYS A 188 -0.36 -12.65 27.26
C LYS A 188 -0.87 -13.75 28.21
N LYS A 189 -1.12 -14.95 27.68
CA LYS A 189 -1.41 -16.13 28.49
C LYS A 189 -0.12 -16.49 29.24
N LYS A 190 -0.09 -16.37 30.57
CA LYS A 190 1.04 -16.89 31.37
C LYS A 190 1.13 -18.38 31.08
N GLY A 191 2.31 -18.84 30.65
CA GLY A 191 2.57 -20.26 30.41
C GLY A 191 2.21 -21.08 31.65
N GLY A 192 1.49 -22.19 31.44
CA GLY A 192 1.27 -23.18 32.49
C GLY A 192 2.60 -23.83 32.90
N PRO A 193 2.69 -24.35 34.13
CA PRO A 193 3.93 -24.94 34.62
C PRO A 193 4.18 -26.26 33.88
N PHE A 194 5.12 -26.28 32.95
CA PHE A 194 5.80 -27.51 32.56
C PHE A 194 6.97 -27.70 33.51
N GLY A 195 6.87 -28.67 34.42
CA GLY A 195 7.97 -29.02 35.31
C GLY A 195 7.56 -29.86 36.51
N LEU A 196 7.10 -31.09 36.28
CA LEU A 196 7.23 -32.19 37.24
C LEU A 196 7.46 -33.48 36.44
N PHE A 197 8.71 -33.71 36.02
CA PHE A 197 9.25 -35.07 35.97
C PHE A 197 9.92 -35.28 37.33
N GLY A 198 9.33 -36.16 38.13
CA GLY A 198 9.91 -36.68 39.37
C GLY A 198 9.73 -38.19 39.36
N GLU A 199 10.89 -38.86 39.33
CA GLU A 199 11.23 -40.27 39.63
C GLU A 199 10.46 -41.42 38.96
#